data_AF-A0AAV6ACJ2-F1
#
_entry.id   AF-A0AAV6ACJ2-F1
#
_cell.length_a   1.000
_cell.length_b   1.000
_cell.length_c   1.000
_cell.angle_alpha   90.00
_cell.angle_beta   90.00
_cell.angle_gamma   90.00
#
_symmetry.space_group_name_H-M   'P 1'
#
loop_
_entity.id
_entity.type
_entity.pdbx_description
1 polymer ?
#
loop_
_entity_poly.entity_id
_entity_poly.type
_entity_poly.pdbx_seq_one_letter_code
_entity_poly.pdbx_strand_id
1 'polypeptide(L)'
;RLLSPLGGSRELGGHKGYGLGVLVDILSGVLSGAVYGDVLDRKALRAQKLTNTGHCFAAIDIKRFRPLEDFTADMDDLLGTLQEMPTAEGHERVYTAGQPEAETERHRRATGIPVAPVLAQQCNDIAARLGVAPLA
;
A
#
# COMPACT_ATOMS: atom_id res chain seq x y z
N ARG A 1 19.44 5.05 1.38
CA ARG A 1 19.66 3.62 1.73
C ARG A 1 18.97 2.82 0.64
N LEU A 2 19.69 1.96 -0.08
CA LEU A 2 19.07 1.08 -1.08
C LEU A 2 18.23 0.02 -0.35
N LEU A 3 17.01 -0.20 -0.81
CA LEU A 3 16.11 -1.23 -0.31
C LEU A 3 16.30 -2.50 -1.15
N SER A 4 16.24 -3.67 -0.52
CA SER A 4 16.16 -4.95 -1.22
C SER A 4 14.73 -5.20 -1.71
N PRO A 5 14.52 -5.90 -2.84
CA PRO A 5 13.19 -6.30 -3.26
C PRO A 5 12.55 -7.28 -2.27
N LEU A 6 11.21 -7.44 -2.34
CA LEU A 6 10.50 -8.49 -1.60
C LEU A 6 11.15 -9.86 -1.86
N GLY A 7 11.42 -10.61 -0.80
CA GLY A 7 12.19 -11.86 -0.86
C GLY A 7 13.70 -11.69 -0.64
N GLY A 8 14.22 -10.46 -0.53
CA GLY A 8 15.61 -10.22 -0.11
C GLY A 8 16.64 -10.70 -1.13
N SER A 9 17.44 -11.72 -0.76
CA SER A 9 18.46 -12.28 -1.64
C SER A 9 17.86 -13.08 -2.80
N ARG A 10 18.67 -13.48 -3.78
CA ARG A 10 18.19 -14.27 -4.92
C ARG A 10 17.64 -15.63 -4.46
N GLU A 11 18.31 -16.24 -3.49
CA GLU A 11 18.02 -17.55 -2.90
C GLU A 11 16.71 -17.55 -2.12
N LEU A 12 16.41 -16.44 -1.44
CA LEU A 12 15.17 -16.23 -0.68
C LEU A 12 14.00 -15.72 -1.55
N GLY A 13 14.19 -15.65 -2.86
CA GLY A 13 13.13 -15.29 -3.81
C GLY A 13 13.08 -13.82 -4.20
N GLY A 14 14.13 -13.03 -3.94
CA GLY A 14 14.22 -11.61 -4.30
C GLY A 14 13.93 -11.29 -5.77
N HIS A 15 14.20 -12.24 -6.69
CA HIS A 15 13.87 -12.11 -8.10
C HIS A 15 12.36 -11.99 -8.37
N LYS A 16 11.51 -12.55 -7.50
CA LYS A 16 10.04 -12.41 -7.57
C LYS A 16 9.62 -10.99 -7.20
N GLY A 17 10.15 -10.45 -6.10
CA GLY A 17 9.90 -9.07 -5.69
C GLY A 17 10.40 -8.05 -6.71
N TYR A 18 11.55 -8.31 -7.32
CA TYR A 18 12.06 -7.51 -8.43
C TYR A 18 11.09 -7.51 -9.62
N GLY A 19 10.63 -8.69 -10.04
CA GLY A 19 9.65 -8.83 -11.14
C GLY A 19 8.33 -8.09 -10.86
N LEU A 20 7.81 -8.18 -9.63
CA LEU A 20 6.62 -7.43 -9.20
C LEU A 20 6.85 -5.91 -9.25
N GLY A 21 8.02 -5.43 -8.83
CA GLY A 21 8.39 -4.01 -8.95
C GLY A 21 8.44 -3.55 -10.41
N VAL A 22 9.03 -4.35 -11.30
CA VAL A 22 9.10 -4.06 -12.74
C VAL A 22 7.70 -4.02 -13.37
N LEU A 23 6.79 -4.92 -12.97
CA LEU A 23 5.40 -4.90 -13.45
C LEU A 23 4.71 -3.56 -13.11
N VAL A 24 4.91 -3.05 -11.90
CA VAL A 24 4.36 -1.74 -11.47
C VAL A 24 4.93 -0.61 -12.33
N ASP A 25 6.25 -0.61 -12.59
CA ASP A 25 6.91 0.38 -13.45
C ASP A 25 6.40 0.35 -14.90
N ILE A 26 6.17 -0.84 -15.45
CA ILE A 26 5.63 -1.00 -16.81
C ILE A 26 4.23 -0.39 -16.88
N LEU A 27 3.34 -0.78 -15.98
CA LEU A 27 1.93 -0.38 -16.02
C LEU A 27 1.73 1.09 -15.66
N SER A 28 2.48 1.59 -14.67
CA SER A 28 2.27 2.92 -14.12
C SER A 28 3.17 3.96 -14.77
N GLY A 29 4.42 3.62 -15.10
CA GLY A 29 5.40 4.53 -15.67
C GLY A 29 5.47 4.43 -17.20
N VAL A 30 5.98 3.31 -17.71
CA VAL A 30 6.27 3.13 -19.15
C VAL A 30 5.01 3.30 -20.01
N LEU A 31 3.92 2.61 -19.65
CA LEU A 31 2.67 2.61 -20.42
C LEU A 31 2.00 3.99 -20.45
N SER A 32 2.08 4.75 -19.37
CA SER A 32 1.46 6.08 -19.26
C SER A 32 2.35 7.21 -19.81
N GLY A 33 3.62 6.91 -20.13
CA GLY A 33 4.64 7.92 -20.46
C GLY A 33 5.17 8.69 -19.25
N ALA A 34 4.85 8.24 -18.03
CA ALA A 34 5.39 8.80 -16.80
C ALA A 34 6.81 8.27 -16.51
N VAL A 35 7.39 8.74 -15.41
CA VAL A 35 8.73 8.30 -15.00
C VAL A 35 8.68 6.87 -14.47
N TYR A 36 9.70 6.08 -14.79
CA TYR A 36 9.86 4.67 -14.38
C TYR A 36 11.30 4.40 -13.92
N GLY A 37 11.49 3.39 -13.09
CA GLY A 37 12.80 3.01 -12.55
C GLY A 37 13.56 4.20 -11.92
N ASP A 38 14.88 4.23 -12.13
CA ASP A 38 15.74 5.29 -11.60
C ASP A 38 15.75 6.57 -12.46
N VAL A 39 14.79 6.72 -13.39
CA VAL A 39 14.74 7.89 -14.28
C VAL A 39 14.41 9.18 -13.50
N LEU A 40 13.81 9.07 -12.30
CA LEU A 40 13.66 10.19 -11.36
C LEU A 40 15.01 10.78 -10.90
N ASP A 41 16.08 10.00 -10.90
CA ASP A 41 17.42 10.45 -10.48
C ASP A 41 18.26 11.00 -11.66
N ARG A 42 17.70 11.03 -12.88
CA ARG A 42 18.30 11.76 -13.99
C ARG A 42 18.09 13.26 -13.76
N LYS A 43 19.19 13.97 -13.45
CA LYS A 43 19.36 15.41 -13.14
C LYS A 43 18.35 16.41 -13.74
N ALA A 44 17.75 16.15 -14.90
CA ALA A 44 16.83 17.06 -15.57
C ALA A 44 15.47 17.22 -14.86
N LEU A 45 14.89 16.16 -14.28
CA LEU A 45 13.57 16.21 -13.64
C LEU A 45 13.61 16.80 -12.23
N ARG A 46 14.66 16.51 -11.46
CA ARG A 46 14.91 17.13 -10.15
C ARG A 46 14.99 18.65 -10.22
N ALA A 47 15.62 19.19 -11.26
CA ALA A 47 15.80 20.64 -11.44
C ALA A 47 14.46 21.39 -11.62
N GLN A 48 13.45 20.73 -12.18
CA GLN A 48 12.14 21.35 -12.44
C GLN A 48 11.12 21.13 -11.32
N LYS A 49 11.47 20.38 -10.25
CA LYS A 49 10.55 19.99 -9.15
C LYS A 49 9.23 19.35 -9.63
N LEU A 50 9.20 18.79 -10.84
CA LEU A 50 8.03 18.15 -11.40
C LEU A 50 8.00 16.68 -10.94
N THR A 51 7.00 16.33 -10.15
CA THR A 51 6.66 14.92 -9.89
C THR A 51 5.88 14.41 -11.09
N ASN A 52 6.48 13.54 -11.89
CA ASN A 52 5.81 12.85 -13.00
C ASN A 52 5.60 11.38 -12.65
N THR A 53 4.85 11.16 -11.56
CA THR A 53 4.43 9.83 -11.10
C THR A 53 3.22 9.39 -11.90
N GLY A 54 3.32 8.22 -12.54
CA GLY A 54 2.17 7.62 -13.18
C GLY A 54 1.49 6.60 -12.27
N HIS A 55 0.22 6.32 -12.59
CA HIS A 55 -0.63 5.40 -11.85
C HIS A 55 -1.36 4.50 -12.83
N CYS A 56 -1.58 3.25 -12.45
CA CYS A 56 -2.41 2.31 -13.19
C CYS A 56 -3.61 1.91 -12.34
N PHE A 57 -4.82 2.03 -12.91
CA PHE A 57 -6.06 1.58 -12.28
C PHE A 57 -6.74 0.56 -13.19
N ALA A 58 -7.25 -0.51 -12.59
CA ALA A 58 -8.02 -1.53 -13.30
C ALA A 58 -9.27 -1.87 -12.49
N ALA A 59 -10.40 -2.03 -13.19
CA ALA A 59 -11.65 -2.48 -12.62
C ALA A 59 -12.18 -3.64 -13.46
N ILE A 60 -12.60 -4.72 -12.80
CA ILE A 60 -13.14 -5.92 -13.45
C ILE A 60 -14.62 -6.02 -13.08
N ASP A 61 -15.50 -5.99 -14.08
CA ASP A 61 -16.93 -6.21 -13.89
C ASP A 61 -17.21 -7.70 -13.71
N ILE A 62 -17.38 -8.12 -12.45
CA ILE A 62 -17.62 -9.52 -12.06
C ILE A 62 -18.86 -10.10 -12.75
N LYS A 63 -19.90 -9.28 -13.02
CA LYS A 63 -21.16 -9.73 -13.63
C LYS A 63 -20.96 -10.23 -15.07
N ARG A 64 -19.82 -9.92 -15.69
CA ARG A 64 -19.44 -10.44 -17.02
C ARG A 64 -18.92 -11.87 -16.97
N PHE A 65 -18.56 -12.38 -15.79
CA PHE A 65 -17.96 -13.70 -15.61
C PHE A 65 -18.93 -14.67 -14.92
N ARG A 66 -19.66 -14.21 -13.90
CA ARG A 66 -20.62 -15.03 -13.14
C ARG A 66 -21.62 -14.17 -12.35
N PRO A 67 -22.72 -14.75 -11.81
CA PRO A 67 -23.61 -14.03 -10.90
C PRO A 67 -22.84 -13.43 -9.71
N LEU A 68 -23.17 -12.18 -9.37
CA LEU A 68 -22.44 -11.44 -8.32
C LEU A 68 -22.62 -12.09 -6.94
N GLU A 69 -23.82 -12.58 -6.65
CA GLU A 69 -24.15 -13.23 -5.37
C GLU A 69 -23.29 -14.48 -5.14
N ASP A 70 -23.15 -15.33 -6.15
CA ASP A 70 -22.30 -16.53 -6.06
C ASP A 70 -20.83 -16.15 -5.88
N PHE A 71 -20.34 -15.12 -6.60
CA PHE A 71 -18.96 -14.66 -6.42
C PHE A 71 -18.71 -14.15 -5.00
N THR A 72 -19.64 -13.37 -4.44
CA THR A 72 -19.50 -12.85 -3.08
C THR A 72 -19.57 -13.96 -2.04
N ALA A 73 -20.46 -14.95 -2.20
CA ALA A 73 -20.55 -16.09 -1.30
C ALA A 73 -19.26 -16.93 -1.32
N ASP A 74 -18.70 -17.22 -2.50
CA ASP A 74 -17.44 -17.97 -2.61
C ASP A 74 -16.25 -17.17 -2.04
N MET A 75 -16.27 -15.83 -2.16
CA MET A 75 -15.25 -14.98 -1.55
C MET A 75 -15.34 -15.00 -0.02
N ASP A 76 -16.55 -14.95 0.54
CA ASP A 76 -16.76 -15.07 1.99
C ASP A 76 -16.30 -16.42 2.51
N ASP A 77 -16.61 -17.52 1.80
CA ASP A 77 -16.15 -18.87 2.11
C ASP A 77 -14.61 -18.99 2.06
N LEU A 78 -13.97 -18.46 1.01
CA LEU A 78 -12.51 -18.44 0.90
C LEU A 78 -11.86 -17.68 2.05
N LEU A 79 -12.35 -16.47 2.35
CA LEU A 79 -11.79 -15.65 3.42
C LEU A 79 -12.02 -16.29 4.80
N GLY A 80 -13.18 -16.88 5.03
CA GLY A 80 -13.48 -17.64 6.24
C GLY A 80 -12.55 -18.85 6.41
N THR A 81 -12.39 -19.66 5.35
CA THR A 81 -11.49 -20.81 5.35
C THR A 81 -10.05 -20.41 5.69
N LEU A 82 -9.54 -19.29 5.13
CA LEU A 82 -8.20 -18.79 5.44
C LEU A 82 -8.06 -18.40 6.92
N GLN A 83 -9.09 -17.78 7.50
CA GLN A 83 -9.08 -17.37 8.91
C GLN A 83 -9.18 -18.56 9.87
N GLU A 84 -9.85 -19.63 9.47
CA GLU A 84 -10.03 -20.86 10.26
C GLU A 84 -8.82 -21.81 10.16
N MET A 85 -7.82 -21.51 9.32
CA MET A 85 -6.63 -22.35 9.22
C MET A 85 -5.89 -22.47 10.56
N PRO A 86 -5.37 -23.67 10.90
CA PRO A 86 -4.51 -23.83 12.06
C PRO A 86 -3.35 -22.85 12.02
N THR A 87 -3.11 -22.16 13.13
CA THR A 87 -2.04 -21.18 13.23
C THR A 87 -0.68 -21.88 13.39
N ALA A 88 0.37 -21.21 12.93
CA ALA A 88 1.73 -21.61 13.27
C ALA A 88 2.00 -21.40 14.78
N GLU A 89 2.98 -22.13 15.31
CA GLU A 89 3.38 -22.00 16.72
C GLU A 89 3.68 -20.53 17.08
N GLY A 90 3.12 -20.07 18.20
CA GLY A 90 3.28 -18.69 18.67
C GLY A 90 2.34 -17.66 18.02
N HIS A 91 1.42 -18.07 17.15
CA HIS A 91 0.43 -17.19 16.53
C HIS A 91 -1.00 -17.50 16.97
N GLU A 92 -1.79 -16.46 17.28
CA GLU A 92 -3.16 -16.60 17.80
C GLU A 92 -4.23 -16.74 16.71
N ARG A 93 -4.03 -16.11 15.55
CA ARG A 93 -4.97 -16.17 14.41
C ARG A 93 -4.31 -15.87 13.07
N VAL A 94 -4.96 -16.30 12.00
CA VAL A 94 -4.62 -15.92 10.62
C VAL A 94 -5.38 -14.65 10.23
N TYR A 95 -4.73 -13.78 9.47
CA TYR A 95 -5.31 -12.54 8.95
C TYR A 95 -5.47 -12.61 7.44
N THR A 96 -6.57 -12.06 6.94
CA THR A 96 -6.71 -11.77 5.51
C THR A 96 -6.18 -10.37 5.20
N ALA A 97 -5.74 -10.16 3.96
CA ALA A 97 -5.23 -8.87 3.52
C ALA A 97 -6.31 -7.78 3.70
N GLY A 98 -5.97 -6.70 4.40
CA GLY A 98 -6.89 -5.59 4.71
C GLY A 98 -7.63 -5.72 6.05
N GLN A 99 -7.62 -6.91 6.69
CA GLN A 99 -8.28 -7.10 7.99
C GLN A 99 -7.59 -6.31 9.12
N PRO A 100 -6.26 -6.34 9.30
CA PRO A 100 -5.58 -5.53 10.31
C PRO A 100 -5.87 -4.03 10.15
N GLU A 101 -5.89 -3.55 8.91
CA GLU A 101 -6.17 -2.15 8.56
C GLU A 101 -7.61 -1.77 8.90
N ALA A 102 -8.59 -2.60 8.55
CA ALA A 102 -10.00 -2.35 8.85
C ALA A 102 -10.29 -2.35 10.35
N GLU A 103 -9.66 -3.25 11.12
CA GLU A 103 -9.75 -3.27 12.58
C GLU A 103 -9.11 -2.03 13.20
N THR A 104 -7.93 -1.64 12.71
CA THR A 104 -7.24 -0.42 13.15
C THR A 104 -8.05 0.83 12.85
N GLU A 105 -8.69 0.92 11.68
CA GLU A 105 -9.56 2.03 11.32
C GLU A 105 -10.76 2.12 12.27
N ARG A 106 -11.48 1.01 12.48
CA ARG A 106 -12.62 0.98 13.42
C ARG A 106 -12.22 1.41 14.82
N HIS A 107 -11.09 0.90 15.32
CA HIS A 107 -10.58 1.29 16.62
C HIS A 107 -10.28 2.79 16.69
N ARG A 108 -9.44 3.30 15.78
CA ARG A 108 -9.01 4.71 15.78
C ARG A 108 -10.13 5.69 15.47
N ARG A 109 -11.19 5.27 14.79
CA ARG A 109 -12.40 6.07 14.61
C ARG A 109 -13.14 6.27 15.94
N ALA A 110 -13.08 5.29 16.84
CA ALA A 110 -13.69 5.36 18.17
C ALA A 110 -12.78 5.98 19.23
N THR A 111 -11.46 5.76 19.15
CA THR A 111 -10.50 6.15 20.20
C THR A 111 -9.58 7.30 19.81
N GLY A 112 -9.67 7.80 18.58
CA GLY A 112 -8.77 8.80 18.03
C GLY A 112 -7.53 8.20 17.35
N ILE A 113 -6.87 9.00 16.50
CA ILE A 113 -5.64 8.60 15.81
C ILE A 113 -4.45 8.91 16.73
N PRO A 114 -3.65 7.92 17.13
CA PRO A 114 -2.44 8.19 17.90
C PRO A 114 -1.41 8.90 17.01
N VAL A 115 -0.98 10.08 17.44
CA VAL A 115 0.07 10.87 16.77
C VAL A 115 1.30 10.89 17.67
N ALA A 116 2.46 10.52 17.13
CA ALA A 116 3.70 10.59 17.88
C ALA A 116 4.01 12.04 18.29
N PRO A 117 4.51 12.31 19.51
CA PRO A 117 4.75 13.68 19.98
C PRO A 117 5.62 14.52 19.04
N VAL A 118 6.64 13.91 18.44
CA VAL A 118 7.52 14.57 17.46
C VAL A 118 6.75 14.99 16.21
N LEU A 119 5.84 14.14 15.71
CA LEU A 119 5.03 14.47 14.54
C LEU A 119 4.00 15.56 14.85
N ALA A 120 3.38 15.51 16.03
CA ALA A 120 2.47 16.57 16.49
C ALA A 120 3.19 17.93 16.55
N GLN A 121 4.40 17.97 17.10
CA GLN A 121 5.21 19.18 17.13
C GLN A 121 5.52 19.70 15.72
N GLN A 122 5.93 18.81 14.79
CA GLN A 122 6.18 19.19 13.40
C GLN A 122 4.93 19.79 12.72
N CYS A 123 3.75 19.21 12.97
CA CYS A 123 2.49 19.76 12.48
C CYS A 123 2.22 21.15 13.06
N ASN A 124 2.45 21.35 14.37
CA ASN A 124 2.26 22.63 15.05
C ASN A 124 3.23 23.72 14.55
N ASP A 125 4.48 23.35 14.26
CA ASP A 125 5.46 24.28 13.68
C ASP A 125 5.04 24.74 12.27
N ILE A 126 4.47 23.82 11.48
CA ILE A 126 3.89 24.16 10.16
C ILE A 126 2.67 25.07 10.34
N ALA A 127 1.78 24.75 11.29
CA ALA A 127 0.59 25.55 11.57
C ALA A 127 0.96 26.99 11.96
N ALA A 128 1.95 27.18 12.83
CA ALA A 128 2.47 28.48 13.23
C ALA A 128 3.03 29.28 12.05
N ARG A 129 3.81 28.65 11.17
CA ARG A 129 4.34 29.29 9.95
C ARG A 129 3.26 29.74 8.98
N LEU A 130 2.14 29.03 8.95
CA LEU A 130 1.02 29.31 8.06
C LEU A 130 -0.07 30.18 8.72
N GLY A 131 0.06 30.48 10.02
CA GLY A 131 -0.91 31.28 10.77
C GLY A 131 -2.26 30.58 10.99
N VAL A 132 -2.27 29.25 11.08
CA VAL A 132 -3.49 28.44 11.33
C VAL A 132 -3.46 27.78 12.71
N ALA A 133 -4.61 27.28 13.16
CA ALA A 133 -4.72 26.64 14.47
C ALA A 133 -3.81 25.38 14.57
N PRO A 134 -3.15 25.17 15.72
CA PRO A 134 -2.35 23.96 15.95
C PRO A 134 -3.24 22.72 16.04
N LEU A 135 -2.62 21.56 15.84
CA LEU A 135 -3.29 20.25 15.96
C LEU A 135 -3.70 19.95 17.41
N ALA A 136 -2.85 20.35 18.35
CA ALA A 136 -3.04 20.28 19.80
C ALA A 136 -2.15 21.32 20.48
#